data_AF-A0A2D6E4E1-F1
#
_entry.id   AF-A0A2D6E4E1-F1
#
_cell.length_a   1.000
_cell.length_b   1.000
_cell.length_c   1.000
_cell.angle_alpha   90.00
_cell.angle_beta   90.00
_cell.angle_gamma   90.00
#
_symmetry.space_group_name_H-M   'P 1'
#
loop_
_entity.id
_entity.type
_entity.pdbx_description
1 polymer ?
#
loop_
_entity_poly.entity_id
_entity_poly.type
_entity_poly.pdbx_seq_one_letter_code
_entity_poly.pdbx_strand_id
1 'polypeptide(L)'
;MNKREPVIADNAPDAQNVQAVCRDCSFAIYDDHDTQTGCKLNKIEKFRERGCTITPAYDETGKDFFIIQNRFCVFWRINGWEDDERFRVPKNKRSDLELATRVRHDVRTKFFTVIYIDKNHSMSDLKKTANSLKSGLLRPEHIIFCNNHSKIEMKDIIKVAKNSGTTWGIEQLAEKDATKQRVVDICIKKAKSKDHVFYSFFESGYKVPKNFHSSIDNAVNDELMAFLCLYPEGDYDNGELPNGFVGQVHIHKQIGGNSRNKPFLEKIKTATESQECQHLVKPLSEIFPQ
;
A
#
# COMPACT_ATOMS: atom_id res chain seq x y z
N MET A 1 5.80 -12.94 -41.33
CA MET A 1 5.62 -13.32 -39.91
C MET A 1 7.00 -13.50 -39.31
N ASN A 2 7.47 -12.54 -38.50
CA ASN A 2 8.75 -12.69 -37.79
C ASN A 2 8.59 -13.82 -36.77
N LYS A 3 9.35 -14.91 -36.94
CA LYS A 3 9.51 -15.95 -35.93
C LYS A 3 10.09 -15.26 -34.69
N ARG A 4 9.30 -15.18 -33.61
CA ARG A 4 9.80 -14.73 -32.31
C ARG A 4 10.67 -15.86 -31.76
N GLU A 5 11.92 -15.55 -31.43
CA GLU A 5 12.76 -16.47 -30.69
C GLU A 5 12.21 -16.60 -29.26
N PRO A 6 11.91 -17.82 -28.81
CA PRO A 6 11.31 -18.02 -27.50
C PRO A 6 12.34 -18.03 -26.37
N VAL A 7 11.95 -17.42 -25.25
CA VAL A 7 12.67 -17.56 -23.97
C VAL A 7 12.04 -18.72 -23.22
N ILE A 8 12.76 -19.84 -23.14
CA ILE A 8 12.42 -20.95 -22.24
C ILE A 8 12.43 -20.38 -20.81
N ALA A 9 11.37 -20.64 -20.02
CA ALA A 9 11.19 -20.05 -18.70
C ALA A 9 12.40 -20.23 -17.75
N ASP A 10 13.17 -21.31 -17.91
CA ASP A 10 14.38 -21.58 -17.13
C ASP A 10 15.61 -20.76 -17.55
N ASN A 11 15.54 -20.05 -18.68
CA ASN A 11 16.59 -19.19 -19.24
C ASN A 11 16.18 -17.71 -19.31
N ALA A 12 15.14 -17.30 -18.57
CA ALA A 12 14.77 -15.89 -18.49
C ALA A 12 15.95 -15.05 -17.97
N PRO A 13 16.37 -13.97 -18.68
CA PRO A 13 17.46 -13.12 -18.23
C PRO A 13 17.13 -12.52 -16.87
N ASP A 14 18.08 -12.63 -15.93
CA ASP A 14 18.06 -12.11 -14.58
C ASP A 14 17.00 -12.67 -13.61
N ALA A 15 17.33 -13.81 -13.00
CA ALA A 15 16.74 -14.30 -11.75
C ALA A 15 16.84 -13.31 -10.55
N GLN A 16 17.40 -12.11 -10.76
CA GLN A 16 17.45 -11.03 -9.78
C GLN A 16 16.20 -10.14 -9.79
N ASN A 17 15.38 -10.20 -10.84
CA ASN A 17 14.21 -9.33 -10.99
C ASN A 17 12.91 -10.00 -10.56
N VAL A 18 12.03 -9.23 -9.90
CA VAL A 18 10.71 -9.72 -9.48
C VAL A 18 9.85 -9.95 -10.72
N GLN A 19 9.36 -11.18 -10.90
CA GLN A 19 8.50 -11.56 -12.01
C GLN A 19 7.19 -12.19 -11.50
N ALA A 20 6.10 -12.00 -12.25
CA ALA A 20 4.86 -12.75 -12.07
C ALA A 20 4.61 -13.64 -13.29
N VAL A 21 4.63 -14.95 -13.08
CA VAL A 21 4.42 -15.97 -14.12
C VAL A 21 2.94 -16.38 -14.13
N CYS A 22 2.23 -16.11 -15.21
CA CYS A 22 0.79 -16.34 -15.29
C CYS A 22 0.38 -17.81 -15.55
N ARG A 23 1.33 -18.69 -15.89
CA ARG A 23 1.12 -20.08 -16.33
C ARG A 23 0.04 -20.83 -15.55
N ASP A 24 0.12 -20.80 -14.23
CA ASP A 24 -0.74 -21.59 -13.35
C ASP A 24 -1.74 -20.74 -12.57
N CYS A 25 -2.01 -19.51 -13.04
CA CYS A 25 -2.92 -18.60 -12.36
C CYS A 25 -4.39 -19.00 -12.59
N SER A 26 -5.20 -19.09 -11.53
CA SER A 26 -6.64 -19.37 -11.62
C SER A 26 -7.44 -18.30 -12.39
N PHE A 27 -6.86 -17.11 -12.57
CA PHE A 27 -7.43 -16.03 -13.36
C PHE A 27 -6.90 -15.93 -14.79
N ALA A 28 -6.01 -16.82 -15.22
CA ALA A 28 -5.55 -16.85 -16.61
C ALA A 28 -6.65 -17.42 -17.52
N ILE A 29 -6.75 -16.87 -18.73
CA ILE A 29 -7.66 -17.35 -19.78
C ILE A 29 -6.79 -18.01 -20.85
N TYR A 30 -7.08 -19.26 -21.16
CA TYR A 30 -6.45 -20.05 -22.22
C TYR A 30 -7.46 -20.35 -23.31
N ASP A 31 -7.00 -20.46 -24.55
CA ASP A 31 -7.79 -21.02 -25.65
C ASP A 31 -7.71 -22.56 -25.70
N ASP A 32 -8.32 -23.16 -26.71
CA ASP A 32 -8.35 -24.62 -26.92
C ASP A 32 -6.97 -25.22 -27.28
N HIS A 33 -5.94 -24.38 -27.45
CA HIS A 33 -4.58 -24.76 -27.79
C HIS A 33 -3.59 -24.44 -26.66
N ASP A 34 -4.07 -24.34 -25.42
CA ASP A 34 -3.26 -24.01 -24.25
C ASP A 34 -2.47 -22.70 -24.40
N THR A 35 -2.97 -21.77 -25.23
CA THR A 35 -2.37 -20.44 -25.39
C THR A 35 -3.08 -19.44 -24.51
N GLN A 36 -2.33 -18.77 -23.62
CA GLN A 36 -2.90 -17.74 -22.77
C GLN A 36 -3.32 -16.53 -23.62
N THR A 37 -4.62 -16.24 -23.62
CA THR A 37 -5.20 -15.12 -24.37
C THR A 37 -5.49 -13.91 -23.48
N GLY A 38 -5.55 -14.08 -22.16
CA GLY A 38 -5.79 -12.96 -21.24
C GLY A 38 -5.85 -13.30 -19.76
N CYS A 39 -6.50 -12.39 -19.02
CA CYS A 39 -6.77 -12.51 -17.59
C CYS A 39 -8.22 -12.14 -17.30
N LYS A 40 -8.93 -12.97 -16.53
CA LYS A 40 -10.32 -12.75 -16.10
C LYS A 40 -10.53 -11.44 -15.34
N LEU A 41 -9.45 -10.90 -14.75
CA LEU A 41 -9.46 -9.64 -14.00
C LEU A 41 -8.86 -8.46 -14.79
N ASN A 42 -8.60 -8.65 -16.09
CA ASN A 42 -8.00 -7.65 -16.99
C ASN A 42 -6.66 -7.08 -16.46
N LYS A 43 -5.92 -7.86 -15.66
CA LYS A 43 -4.70 -7.36 -14.99
C LYS A 43 -3.52 -7.23 -15.95
N ILE A 44 -3.43 -8.09 -16.97
CA ILE A 44 -2.34 -8.05 -17.95
C ILE A 44 -2.39 -6.74 -18.73
N GLU A 45 -3.59 -6.35 -19.17
CA GLU A 45 -3.87 -5.11 -19.88
C GLU A 45 -3.54 -3.91 -19.00
N LYS A 46 -4.00 -3.91 -17.74
CA LYS A 46 -3.66 -2.85 -16.78
C LYS A 46 -2.15 -2.75 -16.52
N PHE A 47 -1.41 -3.86 -16.43
CA PHE A 47 0.04 -3.82 -16.30
C PHE A 47 0.69 -3.20 -17.56
N ARG A 48 0.19 -3.53 -18.76
CA ARG A 48 0.65 -2.95 -20.03
C ARG A 48 0.40 -1.43 -20.09
N GLU A 49 -0.79 -0.99 -19.69
CA GLU A 49 -1.15 0.44 -19.58
C GLU A 49 -0.27 1.21 -18.59
N ARG A 50 0.24 0.51 -17.56
CA ARG A 50 1.20 1.04 -16.58
C ARG A 50 2.66 0.90 -17.03
N GLY A 51 2.91 0.59 -18.31
CA GLY A 51 4.24 0.52 -18.89
C GLY A 51 5.07 -0.70 -18.49
N CYS A 52 4.43 -1.75 -17.94
CA CYS A 52 5.15 -2.97 -17.60
C CYS A 52 5.43 -3.81 -18.86
N THR A 53 6.61 -4.40 -18.95
CA THR A 53 6.95 -5.35 -20.01
C THR A 53 6.23 -6.68 -19.76
N ILE A 54 5.46 -7.11 -20.75
CA ILE A 54 4.76 -8.40 -20.75
C ILE A 54 5.41 -9.29 -21.81
N THR A 55 6.08 -10.34 -21.37
CA THR A 55 6.82 -11.25 -22.25
C THR A 55 6.00 -12.54 -22.44
N PRO A 56 5.65 -12.93 -23.68
CA PRO A 56 5.12 -14.27 -23.93
C PRO A 56 6.23 -15.31 -23.74
N ALA A 57 5.89 -16.43 -23.13
CA ALA A 57 6.76 -17.57 -22.88
C ALA A 57 5.97 -18.87 -23.05
N TYR A 58 6.66 -20.00 -23.03
CA TYR A 58 6.03 -21.32 -22.99
C TYR A 58 6.76 -22.28 -22.07
N ASP A 59 6.10 -23.36 -21.68
CA ASP A 59 6.73 -24.45 -20.94
C ASP A 59 7.08 -25.66 -21.83
N GLU A 60 7.70 -26.67 -21.24
CA GLU A 60 8.12 -27.88 -21.93
C GLU A 60 6.94 -28.66 -22.57
N THR A 61 5.71 -28.43 -22.13
CA THR A 61 4.50 -29.04 -22.68
C THR A 61 3.95 -28.30 -23.89
N GLY A 62 4.50 -27.12 -24.21
CA GLY A 62 4.05 -26.25 -25.28
C GLY A 62 2.92 -25.29 -24.88
N LYS A 63 2.63 -25.15 -23.58
CA LYS A 63 1.63 -24.20 -23.08
C LYS A 63 2.19 -22.78 -23.08
N ASP A 64 1.55 -21.88 -23.82
CA ASP A 64 1.97 -20.47 -23.93
C ASP A 64 1.35 -19.62 -22.81
N PHE A 65 2.14 -18.78 -22.15
CA PHE A 65 1.69 -17.90 -21.07
C PHE A 65 2.43 -16.56 -21.04
N PHE A 66 1.91 -15.62 -20.25
CA PHE A 66 2.55 -14.31 -20.05
C PHE A 66 3.41 -14.26 -18.78
N ILE A 67 4.54 -13.58 -18.88
CA ILE A 67 5.40 -13.18 -17.76
C ILE A 67 5.37 -11.66 -17.63
N ILE A 68 5.01 -11.17 -16.44
CA ILE A 68 5.02 -9.74 -16.11
C ILE A 68 6.38 -9.42 -15.47
N GLN A 69 7.15 -8.55 -16.11
CA GLN A 69 8.50 -8.17 -15.64
C GLN A 69 8.44 -7.07 -14.59
N ASN A 70 9.37 -7.12 -13.62
CA ASN A 70 9.58 -6.12 -12.55
C ASN A 70 8.37 -5.83 -11.67
N ARG A 71 7.38 -6.74 -11.64
CA ARG A 71 6.15 -6.59 -10.86
C ARG A 71 5.65 -7.94 -10.39
N PHE A 72 5.04 -7.93 -9.20
CA PHE A 72 4.23 -9.03 -8.72
C PHE A 72 2.75 -8.72 -8.93
N CYS A 73 1.96 -9.75 -9.27
CA CYS A 73 0.51 -9.64 -9.31
C CYS A 73 -0.06 -10.14 -7.96
N VAL A 74 -0.55 -9.24 -7.11
CA VAL A 74 -1.16 -9.61 -5.82
C VAL A 74 -2.38 -10.53 -5.96
N PHE A 75 -3.03 -10.52 -7.13
CA PHE A 75 -4.18 -11.36 -7.45
C PHE A 75 -3.80 -12.75 -7.91
N TRP A 76 -2.51 -13.04 -8.16
CA TRP A 76 -2.09 -14.35 -8.61
C TRP A 76 -2.45 -15.41 -7.58
N ARG A 77 -3.09 -16.48 -8.03
CA ARG A 77 -3.46 -17.64 -7.22
C ARG A 77 -3.23 -18.88 -8.05
N ILE A 78 -2.67 -19.92 -7.45
CA ILE A 78 -2.49 -21.20 -8.13
C ILE A 78 -3.86 -21.76 -8.55
N ASN A 79 -3.92 -22.43 -9.69
CA ASN A 79 -5.12 -23.15 -10.12
C ASN A 79 -5.57 -24.15 -9.04
N GLY A 80 -6.87 -24.23 -8.77
CA GLY A 80 -7.43 -25.00 -7.67
C GLY A 80 -7.32 -24.33 -6.30
N TRP A 81 -6.78 -23.10 -6.19
CA TRP A 81 -6.82 -22.32 -4.94
C TRP A 81 -8.24 -22.14 -4.40
N GLU A 82 -9.22 -22.03 -5.29
CA GLU A 82 -10.63 -21.96 -4.95
C GLU A 82 -11.10 -23.20 -4.17
N ASP A 83 -10.52 -24.38 -4.42
CA ASP A 83 -10.90 -25.65 -3.79
C ASP A 83 -10.47 -25.78 -2.32
N ASP A 84 -9.73 -24.80 -1.80
CA ASP A 84 -9.40 -24.71 -0.39
C ASP A 84 -10.66 -24.71 0.49
N GLU A 85 -10.74 -25.60 1.48
CA GLU A 85 -11.90 -25.71 2.38
C GLU A 85 -12.13 -24.45 3.22
N ARG A 86 -11.11 -23.60 3.39
CA ARG A 86 -11.25 -22.28 4.02
C ARG A 86 -12.10 -21.34 3.17
N PHE A 87 -12.33 -21.68 1.90
CA PHE A 87 -13.21 -20.98 1.00
C PHE A 87 -14.67 -21.32 1.34
N ARG A 88 -15.27 -20.50 2.21
CA ARG A 88 -16.66 -20.66 2.71
C ARG A 88 -17.76 -20.56 1.64
N VAL A 89 -17.41 -20.38 0.37
CA VAL A 89 -18.36 -20.35 -0.75
C VAL A 89 -18.45 -21.75 -1.36
N PRO A 90 -19.63 -22.39 -1.39
CA PRO A 90 -19.83 -23.69 -2.03
C PRO A 90 -19.36 -23.70 -3.48
N LYS A 91 -18.71 -24.77 -3.94
CA LYS A 91 -18.15 -24.89 -5.31
C LYS A 91 -19.14 -24.50 -6.41
N ASN A 92 -20.40 -24.92 -6.28
CA ASN A 92 -21.46 -24.68 -7.25
C ASN A 92 -21.98 -23.23 -7.31
N LYS A 93 -21.48 -22.33 -6.46
CA LYS A 93 -21.86 -20.91 -6.47
C LYS A 93 -20.74 -19.99 -6.92
N ARG A 94 -19.50 -20.48 -7.01
CA ARG A 94 -18.30 -19.68 -7.27
C ARG A 94 -18.31 -19.13 -8.69
N SER A 95 -18.73 -17.87 -8.84
CA SER A 95 -18.47 -17.11 -10.05
C SER A 95 -17.07 -16.49 -10.02
N ASP A 96 -16.51 -16.17 -11.19
CA ASP A 96 -15.24 -15.44 -11.28
C ASP A 96 -15.29 -14.11 -10.49
N LEU A 97 -16.47 -13.47 -10.44
CA LEU A 97 -16.70 -12.25 -9.67
C LEU A 97 -16.58 -12.47 -8.15
N GLU A 98 -17.09 -13.59 -7.64
CA GLU A 98 -16.97 -13.93 -6.22
C GLU A 98 -15.52 -14.27 -5.84
N LEU A 99 -14.83 -15.02 -6.69
CA LEU A 99 -13.40 -15.31 -6.53
C LEU A 99 -12.58 -14.01 -6.54
N ALA A 100 -12.83 -13.13 -7.50
CA ALA A 100 -12.21 -11.82 -7.60
C ALA A 100 -12.46 -10.98 -6.34
N THR A 101 -13.71 -10.93 -5.87
CA THR A 101 -14.10 -10.19 -4.66
C THR A 101 -13.37 -10.71 -3.43
N ARG A 102 -13.22 -12.04 -3.32
CA ARG A 102 -12.50 -12.65 -2.22
C ARG A 102 -11.01 -12.32 -2.26
N VAL A 103 -10.35 -12.51 -3.40
CA VAL A 103 -8.94 -12.15 -3.56
C VAL A 103 -8.73 -10.67 -3.29
N ARG A 104 -9.64 -9.81 -3.76
CA ARG A 104 -9.60 -8.36 -3.52
C ARG A 104 -9.64 -8.01 -2.03
N HIS A 105 -10.44 -8.74 -1.26
CA HIS A 105 -10.51 -8.60 0.19
C HIS A 105 -9.19 -9.02 0.86
N ASP A 106 -8.59 -10.13 0.40
CA ASP A 106 -7.36 -10.70 0.99
C ASP A 106 -6.12 -9.84 0.70
N VAL A 107 -6.09 -9.14 -0.43
CA VAL A 107 -4.96 -8.27 -0.84
C VAL A 107 -5.13 -6.81 -0.40
N ARG A 108 -6.16 -6.50 0.39
CA ARG A 108 -6.46 -5.14 0.83
C ARG A 108 -5.25 -4.52 1.52
N THR A 109 -4.95 -3.29 1.12
CA THR A 109 -3.79 -2.55 1.61
C THR A 109 -3.92 -2.28 3.10
N LYS A 110 -2.89 -2.69 3.84
CA LYS A 110 -2.83 -2.54 5.30
C LYS A 110 -2.09 -1.26 5.67
N PHE A 111 -2.82 -0.35 6.32
CA PHE A 111 -2.30 0.92 6.81
C PHE A 111 -2.22 0.89 8.33
N PHE A 112 -1.17 1.50 8.89
CA PHE A 112 -1.32 2.12 10.20
C PHE A 112 -1.35 3.64 10.07
N THR A 113 -2.02 4.31 10.99
CA THR A 113 -2.17 5.76 10.98
C THR A 113 -1.59 6.35 12.25
N VAL A 114 -0.78 7.39 12.10
CA VAL A 114 -0.30 8.21 13.22
C VAL A 114 -1.24 9.41 13.38
N ILE A 115 -1.78 9.58 14.58
CA ILE A 115 -2.46 10.82 14.98
C ILE A 115 -1.52 11.58 15.90
N TYR A 116 -1.02 12.71 15.43
CA TYR A 116 -0.18 13.62 16.19
C TYR A 116 -1.03 14.56 17.06
N ILE A 117 -0.66 14.67 18.34
CA ILE A 117 -1.37 15.46 19.34
C ILE A 117 -0.34 16.29 20.08
N ASP A 118 -0.54 17.60 20.21
CA ASP A 118 0.34 18.50 20.95
C ASP A 118 -0.44 19.51 21.80
N LYS A 119 0.27 20.46 22.42
CA LYS A 119 -0.30 21.50 23.29
C LYS A 119 -1.37 22.40 22.65
N ASN A 120 -1.43 22.47 21.33
CA ASN A 120 -2.39 23.27 20.58
C ASN A 120 -3.70 22.52 20.30
N HIS A 121 -3.71 21.20 20.51
CA HIS A 121 -4.85 20.37 20.20
C HIS A 121 -5.78 20.18 21.41
N SER A 122 -7.07 20.26 21.15
CA SER A 122 -8.11 20.01 22.14
C SER A 122 -8.65 18.57 22.07
N MET A 123 -9.42 18.18 23.08
CA MET A 123 -10.15 16.91 23.06
C MET A 123 -11.17 16.83 21.91
N SER A 124 -11.71 17.96 21.45
CA SER A 124 -12.61 18.02 20.29
C SER A 124 -11.86 17.68 19.00
N ASP A 125 -10.65 18.22 18.85
CA ASP A 125 -9.79 17.97 17.70
C ASP A 125 -9.44 16.50 17.58
N LEU A 126 -9.06 15.88 18.70
CA LEU A 126 -8.69 14.47 18.73
C LEU A 126 -9.87 13.58 18.32
N LYS A 127 -11.06 13.86 18.87
CA LYS A 127 -12.29 13.15 18.51
C LYS A 127 -12.64 13.34 17.04
N LYS A 128 -12.47 14.55 16.48
CA LYS A 128 -12.77 14.86 15.08
C LYS A 128 -11.95 13.97 14.15
N THR A 129 -10.63 13.90 14.35
CA THR A 129 -9.75 13.06 13.52
C THR A 129 -10.05 11.58 13.71
N ALA A 130 -10.13 11.09 14.95
CA ALA A 130 -10.40 9.69 15.24
C ALA A 130 -11.76 9.21 14.68
N ASN A 131 -12.81 10.03 14.81
CA ASN A 131 -14.13 9.71 14.26
C ASN A 131 -14.14 9.74 12.73
N SER A 132 -13.41 10.67 12.10
CA SER A 132 -13.31 10.70 10.64
C SER A 132 -12.66 9.42 10.09
N LEU A 133 -11.57 8.96 10.70
CA LEU A 133 -10.91 7.69 10.38
C LEU A 133 -11.82 6.47 10.62
N LYS A 134 -12.55 6.46 11.73
CA LYS A 134 -13.53 5.40 12.05
C LYS A 134 -14.63 5.31 10.99
N SER A 135 -15.05 6.43 10.42
CA SER A 135 -16.10 6.52 9.40
C SER A 135 -15.63 6.33 7.95
N GLY A 136 -14.33 6.04 7.74
CA GLY A 136 -13.76 5.82 6.42
C GLY A 136 -14.22 4.51 5.77
N LEU A 137 -14.27 4.49 4.43
CA LEU A 137 -14.64 3.33 3.61
C LEU A 137 -13.64 2.17 3.74
N LEU A 138 -12.37 2.52 3.94
CA LEU A 138 -11.32 1.63 4.41
C LEU A 138 -10.72 2.24 5.68
N ARG A 139 -10.80 1.50 6.79
CA ARG A 139 -10.24 1.90 8.08
C ARG A 139 -8.78 1.43 8.15
N PRO A 140 -7.88 2.20 8.79
CA PRO A 140 -6.55 1.69 9.08
C PRO A 140 -6.64 0.49 10.03
N GLU A 141 -5.72 -0.47 9.87
CA GLU A 141 -5.65 -1.68 10.71
C GLU A 141 -5.14 -1.35 12.13
N HIS A 142 -4.34 -0.29 12.23
CA HIS A 142 -3.79 0.20 13.49
C HIS A 142 -3.74 1.73 13.54
N ILE A 143 -4.07 2.32 14.68
CA ILE A 143 -3.90 3.76 14.92
C ILE A 143 -2.95 3.97 16.10
N ILE A 144 -1.89 4.75 15.90
CA ILE A 144 -0.98 5.18 16.96
C ILE A 144 -1.32 6.63 17.31
N PHE A 145 -1.82 6.83 18.52
CA PHE A 145 -2.05 8.15 19.10
C PHE A 145 -0.75 8.63 19.74
N CYS A 146 -0.07 9.60 19.13
CA CYS A 146 1.19 10.09 19.66
C CYS A 146 1.00 11.44 20.37
N ASN A 147 1.17 11.41 21.69
CA ASN A 147 1.05 12.58 22.55
C ASN A 147 2.41 13.27 22.71
N ASN A 148 2.58 14.39 22.01
CA ASN A 148 3.71 15.31 22.12
C ASN A 148 3.39 16.43 23.12
N HIS A 149 3.28 16.07 24.41
CA HIS A 149 2.99 17.02 25.50
C HIS A 149 1.71 17.84 25.33
N SER A 150 0.63 17.21 24.85
CA SER A 150 -0.69 17.85 24.84
C SER A 150 -1.25 18.07 26.24
N LYS A 151 -2.26 18.94 26.34
CA LYS A 151 -3.03 19.17 27.57
C LYS A 151 -4.11 18.11 27.81
N ILE A 152 -4.25 17.15 26.90
CA ILE A 152 -5.27 16.10 26.98
C ILE A 152 -4.78 15.03 27.96
N GLU A 153 -5.60 14.73 28.97
CA GLU A 153 -5.25 13.71 29.95
C GLU A 153 -5.18 12.32 29.29
N MET A 154 -4.22 11.50 29.71
CA MET A 154 -3.99 10.18 29.11
C MET A 154 -5.24 9.29 29.12
N LYS A 155 -6.05 9.35 30.19
CA LYS A 155 -7.31 8.60 30.31
C LYS A 155 -8.31 8.95 29.19
N ASP A 156 -8.30 10.19 28.72
CA ASP A 156 -9.17 10.68 27.67
C ASP A 156 -8.68 10.22 26.29
N ILE A 157 -7.37 10.23 26.06
CA ILE A 157 -6.77 9.63 24.86
C ILE A 157 -7.12 8.14 24.77
N ILE A 158 -6.99 7.39 25.88
CA ILE A 158 -7.39 5.98 25.97
C ILE A 158 -8.88 5.79 25.63
N LYS A 159 -9.75 6.68 26.13
CA LYS A 159 -11.19 6.63 25.83
C LYS A 159 -11.47 6.84 24.34
N VAL A 160 -10.77 7.75 23.67
CA VAL A 160 -10.89 7.93 22.21
C VAL A 160 -10.34 6.72 21.47
N ALA A 161 -9.18 6.21 21.87
CA ALA A 161 -8.52 5.08 21.24
C ALA A 161 -9.41 3.82 21.28
N LYS A 162 -10.00 3.48 22.44
CA LYS A 162 -10.97 2.39 22.59
C LYS A 162 -12.20 2.55 21.69
N ASN A 163 -12.64 3.78 21.45
CA ASN A 163 -13.81 4.09 20.62
C ASN A 163 -13.51 4.15 19.11
N SER A 164 -12.24 4.08 18.69
CA SER A 164 -11.83 4.16 17.28
C SER A 164 -12.34 2.98 16.44
N GLY A 165 -12.63 1.83 17.08
CA GLY A 165 -13.11 0.63 16.40
C GLY A 165 -12.05 -0.08 15.55
N THR A 166 -10.76 0.20 15.79
CA THR A 166 -9.60 -0.48 15.20
C THR A 166 -8.56 -0.76 16.27
N THR A 167 -7.53 -1.55 15.95
CA THR A 167 -6.41 -1.77 16.87
C THR A 167 -5.73 -0.42 17.13
N TRP A 168 -5.27 -0.19 18.36
CA TRP A 168 -4.66 1.09 18.70
C TRP A 168 -3.42 0.94 19.58
N GLY A 169 -2.58 1.96 19.56
CA GLY A 169 -1.45 2.17 20.45
C GLY A 169 -1.40 3.63 20.89
N ILE A 170 -0.76 3.90 22.02
CA ILE A 170 -0.51 5.26 22.49
C ILE A 170 0.98 5.39 22.75
N GLU A 171 1.57 6.45 22.22
CA GLU A 171 2.97 6.80 22.47
C GLU A 171 3.01 8.16 23.18
N GLN A 172 3.65 8.20 24.34
CA GLN A 172 3.93 9.43 25.07
C GLN A 172 5.37 9.83 24.81
N LEU A 173 5.60 10.99 24.23
CA LEU A 173 6.96 11.46 23.98
C LEU A 173 7.59 11.99 25.27
N ALA A 174 8.78 11.49 25.58
CA ALA A 174 9.61 12.02 26.67
C ALA A 174 10.38 13.27 26.23
N GLU A 175 10.81 13.30 24.97
CA GLU A 175 11.49 14.44 24.34
C GLU A 175 10.53 15.65 24.32
N LYS A 176 11.00 16.82 24.81
CA LYS A 176 10.25 18.08 24.66
C LYS A 176 10.43 18.58 23.23
N ASP A 177 9.35 19.09 22.65
CA ASP A 177 9.34 19.72 21.31
C ASP A 177 9.82 18.79 20.18
N ALA A 178 9.51 17.49 20.26
CA ALA A 178 9.78 16.56 19.18
C ALA A 178 9.07 17.00 17.89
N THR A 179 9.78 17.00 16.77
CA THR A 179 9.19 17.35 15.46
C THR A 179 8.19 16.28 15.02
N LYS A 180 7.22 16.66 14.15
CA LYS A 180 6.26 15.72 13.55
C LYS A 180 6.95 14.55 12.82
N GLN A 181 8.08 14.83 12.19
CA GLN A 181 8.93 13.83 11.54
C GLN A 181 9.53 12.84 12.57
N ARG A 182 10.06 13.36 13.69
CA ARG A 182 10.58 12.54 14.80
C ARG A 182 9.49 11.65 15.40
N VAL A 183 8.27 12.17 15.53
CA VAL A 183 7.10 11.40 15.97
C VAL A 183 6.86 10.19 15.07
N VAL A 184 6.87 10.39 13.75
CA VAL A 184 6.67 9.31 12.78
C VAL A 184 7.76 8.24 12.89
N ASP A 185 9.04 8.63 13.04
CA ASP A 185 10.14 7.68 13.23
C ASP A 185 9.91 6.78 14.46
N ILE A 186 9.45 7.36 15.57
CA ILE A 186 9.15 6.63 16.81
C ILE A 186 7.99 5.67 16.59
N CYS A 187 6.89 6.15 15.99
CA CYS A 187 5.72 5.33 15.68
C CYS A 187 6.05 4.16 14.74
N ILE A 188 6.88 4.36 13.71
CA ILE A 188 7.31 3.32 12.76
C ILE A 188 8.18 2.25 13.44
N LYS A 189 9.00 2.62 14.42
CA LYS A 189 9.78 1.65 15.21
C LYS A 189 8.89 0.76 16.06
N LYS A 190 7.79 1.31 16.57
CA LYS A 190 6.80 0.59 17.40
C LYS A 190 5.84 -0.24 16.55
N ALA A 191 5.51 0.22 15.35
CA ALA A 191 4.75 -0.54 14.39
C ALA A 191 5.53 -1.78 13.95
N LYS A 192 4.89 -2.95 14.09
CA LYS A 192 5.39 -4.20 13.52
C LYS A 192 5.35 -4.06 11.99
N SER A 193 6.53 -3.89 11.37
CA SER A 193 6.62 -3.60 9.92
C SER A 193 6.17 -4.74 9.02
N LYS A 194 6.04 -5.96 9.55
CA LYS A 194 5.52 -7.10 8.77
C LYS A 194 4.01 -7.01 8.56
N ASP A 195 3.31 -6.21 9.36
CA ASP A 195 1.85 -6.18 9.39
C ASP A 195 1.27 -5.03 8.57
N HIS A 196 2.09 -4.06 8.14
CA HIS A 196 1.60 -2.85 7.46
C HIS A 196 2.50 -2.48 6.28
N VAL A 197 1.89 -2.20 5.13
CA VAL A 197 2.60 -1.78 3.92
C VAL A 197 2.92 -0.29 3.98
N PHE A 198 1.91 0.51 4.34
CA PHE A 198 1.99 1.96 4.39
C PHE A 198 1.67 2.50 5.79
N TYR A 199 2.18 3.70 6.08
CA TYR A 199 1.71 4.53 7.17
C TYR A 199 1.11 5.82 6.62
N SER A 200 0.10 6.36 7.31
CA SER A 200 -0.45 7.70 7.07
C SER A 200 -0.28 8.61 8.29
N PHE A 201 -0.13 9.91 8.07
CA PHE A 201 0.03 10.91 9.13
C PHE A 201 -1.09 11.94 9.12
N PHE A 202 -1.65 12.20 10.29
CA PHE A 202 -2.61 13.27 10.52
C PHE A 202 -2.38 13.95 11.86
N GLU A 203 -2.60 15.25 11.89
CA GLU A 203 -2.71 16.03 13.11
C GLU A 203 -4.14 15.92 13.67
N SER A 204 -4.22 15.93 14.99
CA SER A 204 -5.48 16.06 15.70
C SER A 204 -6.25 17.29 15.21
N GLY A 205 -7.56 17.17 14.98
CA GLY A 205 -8.40 18.23 14.43
C GLY A 205 -8.54 18.22 12.91
N TYR A 206 -7.69 17.47 12.19
CA TYR A 206 -7.87 17.24 10.77
C TYR A 206 -9.05 16.29 10.50
N LYS A 207 -9.91 16.63 9.53
CA LYS A 207 -11.03 15.78 9.10
C LYS A 207 -10.58 14.94 7.92
N VAL A 208 -10.24 13.67 8.17
CA VAL A 208 -9.77 12.76 7.12
C VAL A 208 -10.91 12.47 6.13
N PRO A 209 -10.69 12.60 4.80
CA PRO A 209 -11.67 12.21 3.80
C PRO A 209 -12.10 10.74 3.97
N LYS A 210 -13.39 10.44 3.84
CA LYS A 210 -13.92 9.08 4.04
C LYS A 210 -13.29 8.06 3.10
N ASN A 211 -12.93 8.47 1.89
CA ASN A 211 -12.32 7.63 0.89
C ASN A 211 -10.77 7.60 0.97
N PHE A 212 -10.13 8.25 1.94
CA PHE A 212 -8.67 8.43 1.98
C PHE A 212 -7.87 7.12 1.84
N HIS A 213 -8.08 6.13 2.69
CA HIS A 213 -7.35 4.86 2.53
C HIS A 213 -7.90 4.02 1.38
N SER A 214 -9.21 4.12 1.07
CA SER A 214 -9.81 3.29 0.02
C SER A 214 -9.35 3.69 -1.37
N SER A 215 -9.14 4.97 -1.68
CA SER A 215 -8.63 5.34 -3.01
C SER A 215 -7.17 4.95 -3.16
N ILE A 216 -6.35 5.00 -2.09
CA ILE A 216 -4.98 4.48 -2.13
C ILE A 216 -4.99 2.96 -2.36
N ASP A 217 -5.84 2.24 -1.63
CA ASP A 217 -6.01 0.80 -1.80
C ASP A 217 -6.44 0.44 -3.23
N ASN A 218 -7.39 1.19 -3.80
CA ASN A 218 -7.81 1.01 -5.19
C ASN A 218 -6.67 1.35 -6.17
N ALA A 219 -5.93 2.44 -5.94
CA ALA A 219 -4.80 2.83 -6.76
C ALA A 219 -3.75 1.70 -6.84
N VAL A 220 -3.41 1.11 -5.70
CA VAL A 220 -2.41 0.02 -5.62
C VAL A 220 -2.94 -1.28 -6.21
N ASN A 221 -4.14 -1.71 -5.80
CA ASN A 221 -4.61 -3.07 -6.09
C ASN A 221 -5.44 -3.15 -7.38
N ASP A 222 -6.25 -2.14 -7.66
CA ASP A 222 -7.16 -2.17 -8.81
C ASP A 222 -6.52 -1.53 -10.03
N GLU A 223 -5.88 -0.38 -9.85
CA GLU A 223 -5.23 0.41 -10.90
C GLU A 223 -3.74 0.09 -11.08
N LEU A 224 -3.19 -0.79 -10.24
CA LEU A 224 -1.82 -1.29 -10.29
C LEU A 224 -0.77 -0.17 -10.26
N MET A 225 -1.07 0.94 -9.61
CA MET A 225 -0.13 2.03 -9.36
C MET A 225 0.96 1.58 -8.39
N ALA A 226 2.20 1.93 -8.71
CA ALA A 226 3.33 1.74 -7.81
C ALA A 226 3.77 3.11 -7.29
N PHE A 227 3.95 3.20 -5.97
CA PHE A 227 4.56 4.35 -5.32
C PHE A 227 5.17 3.94 -3.98
N LEU A 228 6.26 4.61 -3.60
CA LEU A 228 6.92 4.45 -2.31
C LEU A 228 6.45 5.51 -1.30
N CYS A 229 5.95 6.65 -1.80
CA CYS A 229 5.51 7.79 -1.01
C CYS A 229 4.44 8.57 -1.76
N LEU A 230 3.41 9.02 -1.02
CA LEU A 230 2.45 10.03 -1.45
C LEU A 230 2.59 11.25 -0.55
N TYR A 231 2.74 12.42 -1.14
CA TYR A 231 2.94 13.66 -0.40
C TYR A 231 1.90 14.71 -0.82
N PRO A 232 1.16 15.34 0.11
CA PRO A 232 0.34 16.51 -0.20
C PRO A 232 1.13 17.59 -0.94
N GLU A 233 0.55 18.31 -1.90
CA GLU A 233 1.27 19.44 -2.49
C GLU A 233 1.39 20.58 -1.46
N GLY A 234 2.55 21.22 -1.38
CA GLY A 234 2.84 22.26 -0.37
C GLY A 234 4.34 22.41 -0.07
N ASP A 235 4.66 23.37 0.80
CA ASP A 235 6.03 23.62 1.26
C ASP A 235 6.43 22.63 2.36
N TYR A 236 7.50 21.88 2.11
CA TYR A 236 8.08 20.88 3.02
C TYR A 236 9.37 21.36 3.70
N ASP A 237 9.87 22.54 3.30
CA ASP A 237 11.21 23.01 3.64
C ASP A 237 11.31 23.41 5.13
N ASN A 238 10.18 23.66 5.78
CA ASN A 238 10.10 24.01 7.20
C ASN A 238 10.03 22.81 8.17
N GLY A 239 10.19 21.58 7.66
CA GLY A 239 10.13 20.36 8.49
C GLY A 239 8.73 19.99 8.97
N GLU A 240 7.68 20.61 8.40
CA GLU A 240 6.31 20.23 8.65
C GLU A 240 5.96 18.95 7.89
N LEU A 241 5.39 17.97 8.60
CA LEU A 241 4.80 16.81 7.98
C LEU A 241 3.30 17.08 7.80
N PRO A 242 2.81 17.27 6.58
CA PRO A 242 1.43 17.67 6.36
C PRO A 242 0.45 16.50 6.54
N ASN A 243 -0.80 16.86 6.84
CA ASN A 243 -1.92 15.93 6.89
C ASN A 243 -2.07 15.19 5.56
N GLY A 244 -2.22 13.86 5.62
CA GLY A 244 -2.40 13.03 4.44
C GLY A 244 -1.08 12.56 3.81
N PHE A 245 0.06 12.83 4.44
CA PHE A 245 1.32 12.19 4.05
C PHE A 245 1.22 10.67 4.20
N VAL A 246 1.70 9.93 3.19
CA VAL A 246 1.73 8.46 3.18
C VAL A 246 3.10 7.96 2.76
N GLY A 247 3.71 7.09 3.54
CA GLY A 247 4.99 6.47 3.19
C GLY A 247 4.94 4.95 3.31
N GLN A 248 5.76 4.25 2.53
CA GLN A 248 6.00 2.83 2.75
C GLN A 248 6.83 2.61 4.01
N VAL A 249 6.37 1.69 4.86
CA VAL A 249 7.01 1.40 6.15
C VAL A 249 8.42 0.82 5.95
N HIS A 250 8.56 -0.12 5.03
CA HIS A 250 9.84 -0.79 4.77
C HIS A 250 10.89 0.18 4.24
N ILE A 251 10.53 0.98 3.22
CA ILE A 251 11.43 1.98 2.63
C ILE A 251 11.83 3.03 3.66
N HIS A 252 10.88 3.51 4.47
CA HIS A 252 11.19 4.43 5.56
C HIS A 252 12.25 3.85 6.49
N LYS A 253 12.15 2.58 6.90
CA LYS A 253 13.19 1.94 7.73
C LYS A 253 14.52 1.79 6.98
N GLN A 254 14.49 1.37 5.71
CA GLN A 254 15.66 1.12 4.89
C GLN A 254 16.52 2.36 4.66
N ILE A 255 15.91 3.52 4.39
CA ILE A 255 16.63 4.79 4.17
C ILE A 255 16.89 5.58 5.48
N GLY A 256 16.62 4.95 6.62
CA GLY A 256 16.87 5.51 7.95
C GLY A 256 15.88 6.60 8.38
N GLY A 257 14.67 6.63 7.81
CA GLY A 257 13.58 7.52 8.19
C GLY A 257 13.95 9.00 8.11
N ASN A 258 13.50 9.79 9.10
CA ASN A 258 13.84 11.21 9.21
C ASN A 258 15.14 11.47 10.00
N SER A 259 15.98 10.44 10.23
CA SER A 259 17.26 10.62 10.92
C SER A 259 18.35 11.23 10.01
N ARG A 260 19.47 11.70 10.56
CA ARG A 260 20.69 12.08 9.79
C ARG A 260 20.47 13.19 8.75
N ASN A 261 20.18 14.40 9.24
CA ASN A 261 20.21 15.69 8.54
C ASN A 261 19.22 15.93 7.39
N LYS A 262 18.49 14.91 6.90
CA LYS A 262 17.51 15.05 5.81
C LYS A 262 16.17 14.38 6.14
N PRO A 263 15.02 15.01 5.84
CA PRO A 263 13.72 14.38 5.94
C PRO A 263 13.58 13.14 5.05
N PHE A 264 12.68 12.23 5.42
CA PHE A 264 12.37 11.01 4.65
C PHE A 264 11.99 11.32 3.20
N LEU A 265 11.16 12.36 2.97
CA LEU A 265 10.72 12.74 1.62
C LEU A 265 11.89 13.21 0.73
N GLU A 266 12.83 13.98 1.28
CA GLU A 266 14.00 14.43 0.52
C GLU A 266 14.89 13.24 0.17
N LYS A 267 15.17 12.37 1.14
CA LYS A 267 15.99 11.18 0.92
C LYS A 267 15.40 10.26 -0.14
N ILE A 268 14.08 10.04 -0.10
CA ILE A 268 13.45 9.16 -1.08
C ILE A 268 13.46 9.77 -2.48
N LYS A 269 13.27 11.10 -2.61
CA LYS A 269 13.42 11.80 -3.90
C LYS A 269 14.84 11.66 -4.44
N THR A 270 15.87 11.92 -3.63
CA THR A 270 17.27 11.74 -4.06
C THR A 270 17.56 10.29 -4.46
N ALA A 271 17.06 9.32 -3.69
CA ALA A 271 17.26 7.90 -4.00
C ALA A 271 16.57 7.50 -5.31
N THR A 272 15.33 7.94 -5.55
CA THR A 272 14.62 7.61 -6.78
C THR A 272 15.14 8.36 -8.00
N GLU A 273 15.68 9.57 -7.83
CA GLU A 273 16.41 10.27 -8.88
C GLU A 273 17.67 9.52 -9.30
N SER A 274 18.47 9.04 -8.34
CA SER A 274 19.69 8.27 -8.62
C SER A 274 19.45 6.91 -9.30
N GLN A 275 18.23 6.39 -9.21
CA GLN A 275 17.82 5.10 -9.77
C GLN A 275 16.85 5.26 -10.95
N GLU A 276 16.66 6.48 -11.46
CA GLU A 276 15.78 6.77 -12.59
C GLU A 276 14.33 6.28 -12.39
N CYS A 277 13.85 6.31 -11.14
CA CYS A 277 12.52 5.83 -10.74
C CYS A 277 11.70 6.90 -9.99
N GLN A 278 11.89 8.18 -10.34
CA GLN A 278 11.21 9.33 -9.74
C GLN A 278 9.68 9.20 -9.74
N HIS A 279 9.13 8.52 -10.76
CA HIS A 279 7.70 8.24 -10.90
C HIS A 279 7.09 7.47 -9.71
N LEU A 280 7.90 6.87 -8.84
CA LEU A 280 7.46 6.18 -7.63
C LEU A 280 7.24 7.11 -6.41
N VAL A 281 7.61 8.39 -6.49
CA VAL A 281 7.31 9.39 -5.47
C VAL A 281 6.27 10.34 -6.07
N LYS A 282 5.04 10.29 -5.58
CA LYS A 282 3.90 10.95 -6.23
C LYS A 282 3.24 11.98 -5.33
N PRO A 283 2.72 13.09 -5.89
CA PRO A 283 1.83 13.96 -5.14
C PRO A 283 0.54 13.20 -4.82
N LEU A 284 -0.06 13.51 -3.67
CA LEU A 284 -1.32 12.91 -3.22
C LEU A 284 -2.47 13.21 -4.20
N SER A 285 -2.39 14.33 -4.91
CA SER A 285 -3.35 14.79 -5.93
C SER A 285 -3.54 13.80 -7.08
N GLU A 286 -2.53 12.96 -7.39
CA GLU A 286 -2.66 11.91 -8.41
C GLU A 286 -3.65 10.79 -8.03
N ILE A 287 -3.93 10.61 -6.73
CA ILE A 287 -4.86 9.60 -6.20
C ILE A 287 -6.12 10.27 -5.63
N PHE A 288 -5.97 11.49 -5.12
CA PHE A 288 -7.01 12.35 -4.60
C PHE A 288 -7.00 13.69 -5.31
N PRO A 289 -7.57 13.79 -6.53
CA PRO A 289 -7.83 15.10 -7.11
C PRO A 289 -8.71 15.88 -6.12
N GLN A 290 -8.23 17.06 -5.72
CA GLN A 290 -8.89 17.92 -4.73
C GLN A 290 -10.26 18.39 -5.20
#